data_AF-A0A4Y8PUD6-F1
#
_entry.id   AF-A0A4Y8PUD6-F1
#
_cell.length_a   1.000
_cell.length_b   1.000
_cell.length_c   1.000
_cell.angle_alpha   90.00
_cell.angle_beta   90.00
_cell.angle_gamma   90.00
#
_symmetry.space_group_name_H-M   'P 1'
#
loop_
_entity.id
_entity.type
_entity.pdbx_description
1 polymer ?
#
loop_
_entity_poly.entity_id
_entity_poly.type
_entity_poly.pdbx_seq_one_letter_code
_entity_poly.pdbx_strand_id
1 'polypeptide(L)' 'MAAQSKFDNEIDRLKKKLESVAAKHKYNFRHPQVLAVSQKLDGLIVQQMKNNAG' A
#
# COMPACT_ATOMS: atom_id res chain seq x y z
N MET A 1 -1.83 -7.56 -20.27
CA MET A 1 -1.17 -8.32 -19.18
C MET A 1 0.01 -7.61 -18.49
N ALA A 2 0.62 -6.54 -19.04
CA ALA A 2 1.77 -5.86 -18.41
C ALA A 2 1.43 -4.85 -17.29
N ALA A 3 0.16 -4.41 -17.17
CA ALA A 3 -0.25 -3.42 -16.17
C ALA A 3 -0.47 -4.06 -14.78
N GLN A 4 -1.02 -5.27 -14.74
CA GLN A 4 -1.33 -6.01 -13.51
C GLN A 4 -0.08 -6.29 -12.68
N SER A 5 1.00 -6.74 -13.33
CA SER A 5 2.28 -6.99 -12.67
C SER A 5 2.96 -5.73 -12.13
N LYS A 6 2.68 -4.54 -12.68
CA LYS A 6 3.22 -3.27 -12.15
C LYS A 6 2.51 -2.85 -10.86
N PHE A 7 1.18 -3.01 -10.80
CA PHE A 7 0.40 -2.74 -9.59
C PHE A 7 0.77 -3.69 -8.46
N ASP A 8 0.92 -4.98 -8.74
CA ASP A 8 1.30 -5.98 -7.73
C ASP A 8 2.68 -5.66 -7.12
N ASN A 9 3.65 -5.29 -7.94
CA ASN A 9 4.98 -4.89 -7.48
C ASN A 9 4.95 -3.62 -6.61
N GLU A 10 4.10 -2.64 -6.93
CA GLU A 10 3.99 -1.42 -6.13
C GLU A 10 3.26 -1.66 -4.80
N ILE A 11 2.23 -2.52 -4.80
CA ILE A 11 1.54 -2.98 -3.60
C ILE A 11 2.53 -3.68 -2.65
N ASP A 12 3.36 -4.59 -3.15
CA ASP A 12 4.33 -5.31 -2.32
C ASP A 12 5.43 -4.38 -1.76
N ARG A 13 5.88 -3.41 -2.56
CA ARG A 13 6.80 -2.36 -2.07
C ARG A 13 6.16 -1.54 -0.95
N LEU A 14 4.89 -1.17 -1.09
CA LEU A 14 4.19 -0.37 -0.08
C LEU A 14 3.88 -1.16 1.18
N LYS A 15 3.57 -2.47 1.09
CA LYS A 15 3.46 -3.35 2.26
C LYS A 15 4.76 -3.38 3.07
N LYS A 16 5.89 -3.62 2.41
CA LYS A 16 7.22 -3.60 3.07
C LYS A 16 7.54 -2.23 3.68
N LYS A 17 7.20 -1.15 2.98
CA LYS A 17 7.37 0.21 3.48
C LYS A 17 6.49 0.47 4.70
N LEU A 18 5.24 0.01 4.69
CA LEU A 18 4.31 0.16 5.81
C LEU A 18 4.83 -0.57 7.05
N GLU A 19 5.29 -1.81 6.88
CA GLU A 19 5.89 -2.61 7.96
C GLU A 19 7.11 -1.89 8.57
N SER A 20 8.03 -1.41 7.73
CA SER A 20 9.22 -0.68 8.19
C SER A 20 8.88 0.62 8.92
N VAL A 21 7.92 1.40 8.38
CA VAL A 21 7.49 2.67 8.98
C VAL A 21 6.72 2.43 10.28
N ALA A 22 5.87 1.39 10.32
CA ALA A 22 5.19 0.98 11.54
C ALA A 22 6.19 0.55 12.61
N ALA A 23 7.16 -0.32 12.29
CA ALA A 23 8.21 -0.74 13.21
C ALA A 23 9.01 0.46 13.76
N LYS A 24 9.41 1.40 12.89
CA LYS A 24 10.10 2.64 13.28
C LYS A 24 9.29 3.48 14.29
N HIS A 25 7.97 3.49 14.13
CA HIS A 25 7.04 4.23 14.98
C HIS A 25 6.38 3.37 16.06
N LYS A 26 7.01 2.24 16.44
CA LYS A 26 6.53 1.31 17.49
C LYS A 26 5.10 0.84 17.28
N TYR A 27 4.75 0.57 16.02
CA TYR A 27 3.41 0.17 15.58
C TYR A 27 2.32 1.16 15.98
N ASN A 28 2.66 2.45 16.13
CA ASN A 28 1.67 3.50 16.27
C ASN A 28 0.96 3.73 14.92
N PHE A 29 -0.14 3.00 14.70
CA PHE A 29 -0.96 3.13 13.50
C PHE A 29 -1.68 4.48 13.36
N ARG A 30 -1.65 5.33 14.39
CA ARG A 30 -2.13 6.72 14.32
C ARG A 30 -1.03 7.72 13.96
N HIS A 31 0.22 7.28 13.86
CA HIS A 31 1.31 8.17 13.48
C HIS A 31 1.09 8.66 12.03
N PRO A 32 1.22 9.97 11.75
CA PRO A 32 0.90 10.53 10.43
C PRO A 32 1.61 9.84 9.26
N GLN A 33 2.85 9.41 9.46
CA GLN A 33 3.61 8.70 8.42
C GLN A 33 3.13 7.26 8.20
N VAL A 34 2.65 6.58 9.24
CA VAL A 34 2.08 5.22 9.10
C VAL A 34 0.76 5.33 8.35
N LEU A 35 -0.10 6.28 8.76
CA LEU A 35 -1.37 6.58 8.08
C LEU A 35 -1.18 6.93 6.60
N ALA A 36 -0.22 7.80 6.27
CA ALA A 36 0.02 8.19 4.89
C ALA A 36 0.42 7.01 3.99
N VAL A 37 1.23 6.08 4.49
CA VAL A 37 1.62 4.87 3.75
C VAL A 37 0.43 3.91 3.63
N SER A 38 -0.36 3.73 4.69
CA SER A 38 -1.59 2.92 4.66
C SER A 38 -2.58 3.45 3.63
N GLN A 39 -2.89 4.75 3.64
CA GLN A 39 -3.83 5.36 2.70
C GLN A 39 -3.37 5.22 1.25
N LYS A 40 -2.06 5.33 0.99
CA LYS A 40 -1.52 5.10 -0.36
C LYS A 40 -1.69 3.65 -0.81
N LEU A 41 -1.49 2.69 0.11
CA LEU A 41 -1.70 1.27 -0.17
C LEU A 41 -3.18 0.98 -0.46
N ASP A 42 -4.09 1.52 0.36
CA ASP A 42 -5.53 1.34 0.19
C ASP A 42 -6.02 1.88 -1.16
N GLY A 43 -5.53 3.06 -1.56
CA GLY A 43 -5.86 3.66 -2.85
C GLY A 43 -5.48 2.76 -4.05
N LEU A 44 -4.32 2.11 -3.99
CA LEU A 44 -3.88 1.19 -5.04
C LEU A 44 -4.69 -0.12 -5.05
N ILE A 45 -5.05 -0.64 -3.89
CA ILE A 45 -5.92 -1.83 -3.80
C ILE A 45 -7.29 -1.52 -4.41
N VAL A 46 -7.89 -0.38 -4.09
CA VAL A 46 -9.18 0.04 -4.67
C VAL A 46 -9.06 0.22 -6.18
N GLN A 47 -7.97 0.82 -6.67
CA GLN A 47 -7.73 0.96 -8.11
C GLN A 47 -7.60 -0.40 -8.80
N GLN A 48 -6.90 -1.35 -8.18
CA GLN A 48 -6.76 -2.71 -8.69
C GLN A 48 -8.10 -3.46 -8.73
N MET A 49 -8.91 -3.33 -7.67
CA MET A 49 -10.25 -3.91 -7.63
C MET A 49 -11.16 -3.36 -8.73
N LYS A 50 -11.11 -2.05 -8.99
CA LYS A 50 -11.87 -1.42 -10.09
C LYS A 50 -11.42 -1.92 -11.45
N ASN A 51 -10.11 -2.11 -11.65
CA ASN A 51 -9.56 -2.59 -12.91
C ASN A 51 -9.84 -4.07 -13.17
N ASN A 52 -10.05 -4.88 -12.14
CA ASN A 52 -10.42 -6.31 -12.26
C ASN A 52 -11.94 -6.54 -12.40
N ALA A 53 -12.77 -5.54 -12.10
CA ALA A 53 -14.22 -5.64 -12.14
C ALA A 53 -14.84 -5.23 -13.49
N GLY A 54 -14.02 -4.82 -14.46
CA GLY A 54 -14.41 -4.52 -15.85
C GLY A 54 -13.75 -5.48 -16.83
#